data_AF-J3KRH3-F1
#
_entry.id   AF-J3KRH3-F1
#
_cell.length_a   1.000
_cell.length_b   1.000
_cell.length_c   1.000
_cell.angle_alpha   90.00
_cell.angle_beta   90.00
_cell.angle_gamma   90.00
#
_symmetry.space_group_name_H-M   'P 1'
#
loop_
_entity.id
_entity.type
_entity.pdbx_description
1 polymer ?
#
loop_
_entity_poly.entity_id
_entity_poly.type
_entity_poly.pdbx_seq_one_letter_code
_entity_poly.pdbx_strand_id
1 'polypeptide(L)'
;HGKVLLMQKYRRCGFPQLWAASAFKGATGPSQAVPPVEHHLRNHVQWLQVAGSGPTDSLQGIILTGWQRYDHYSVLCELLPAGVPSLAACLQLLLRGGFDEDVKAKVENLLGISSLEKTDPVSPYHRQRKLIHPVMVQHIQPAALSLLAQWSTLVQELEAALQLAFYPDAVEEWLEENVHPSLQRLQALLQDLSEVSAPPLPPTSPGRDVAQDP
;
A
#
# COMPACT_ATOMS: atom_id res chain seq x y z
N HIS A 1 18.78 -17.85 10.24
CA HIS A 1 20.24 -17.99 10.36
C HIS A 1 21.01 -16.66 10.26
N GLY A 2 20.80 -15.81 9.23
CA GLY A 2 21.60 -14.56 9.07
C GLY A 2 21.55 -13.55 10.23
N LYS A 3 20.36 -13.22 10.75
CA LYS A 3 20.22 -12.21 11.82
C LYS A 3 20.88 -12.61 13.16
N VAL A 4 20.80 -13.89 13.53
CA VAL A 4 21.45 -14.42 14.76
C VAL A 4 22.98 -14.31 14.65
N LEU A 5 23.55 -14.69 13.51
CA LEU A 5 24.99 -14.56 13.25
C LEU A 5 25.44 -13.09 13.31
N LEU A 6 24.62 -12.17 12.79
CA LEU A 6 24.88 -10.74 12.86
C LEU A 6 24.93 -10.24 14.32
N MET A 7 23.95 -10.62 15.15
CA MET A 7 23.95 -10.29 16.58
C MET A 7 25.18 -10.84 17.30
N GLN A 8 25.57 -12.09 17.00
CA GLN A 8 26.78 -12.70 17.56
C GLN A 8 28.04 -11.94 17.14
N LYS A 9 28.13 -11.48 15.89
CA LYS A 9 29.25 -10.68 15.39
C LYS A 9 29.40 -9.38 16.19
N TYR A 10 28.32 -8.61 16.34
CA TYR A 10 28.37 -7.37 17.13
C TYR A 10 28.74 -7.62 18.59
N ARG A 11 28.23 -8.69 19.20
CA ARG A 11 28.61 -9.07 20.56
C ARG A 11 30.10 -9.39 20.69
N ARG A 12 30.68 -10.12 19.74
CA ARG A 12 32.13 -10.41 19.72
C ARG A 12 32.98 -9.14 19.58
N CYS A 13 32.42 -8.08 18.97
CA CYS A 13 33.05 -6.76 18.90
C CYS A 13 32.91 -5.93 20.18
N GLY A 14 32.36 -6.47 21.28
CA GLY A 14 32.24 -5.78 22.56
C GLY A 14 30.94 -5.01 22.75
N PHE A 15 29.91 -5.25 21.94
CA PHE A 15 28.56 -4.68 22.12
C PHE A 15 27.63 -5.70 22.79
N PRO A 16 27.55 -5.74 24.13
CA PRO A 16 26.79 -6.78 24.84
C PRO A 16 25.27 -6.62 24.67
N GLN A 17 24.80 -5.38 24.55
CA GLN A 17 23.41 -4.99 24.43
C GLN A 17 23.19 -4.31 23.08
N LEU A 18 22.20 -4.80 22.33
CA LEU A 18 21.94 -4.36 20.97
C LEU A 18 20.47 -3.98 20.79
N TRP A 19 20.23 -3.03 19.89
CA TRP A 19 18.90 -2.67 19.42
C TRP A 19 18.79 -3.03 17.95
N ALA A 20 17.66 -3.60 17.55
CA ALA A 20 17.36 -3.83 16.15
C ALA A 20 16.57 -2.65 15.58
N ALA A 21 16.87 -2.23 14.36
CA ALA A 21 15.98 -1.38 13.58
C ALA A 21 15.24 -2.25 12.56
N SER A 22 13.93 -2.37 12.71
CA SER A 22 13.04 -3.06 11.77
C SER A 22 12.16 -2.04 11.06
N ALA A 23 11.49 -2.43 9.98
CA ALA A 23 10.64 -1.54 9.20
C ALA A 23 9.20 -2.04 9.13
N PHE A 24 8.23 -1.13 9.23
CA PHE A 24 6.82 -1.39 8.98
C PHE A 24 6.37 -0.92 7.58
N LYS A 25 7.15 -0.07 6.92
CA LYS A 25 6.96 0.36 5.52
C LYS A 25 8.31 0.71 4.88
N GLY A 26 8.37 0.69 3.54
CA GLY A 26 9.60 0.82 2.79
C GLY A 26 10.52 -0.39 2.99
N ALA A 27 11.80 -0.27 2.66
CA ALA A 27 12.78 -1.38 2.71
C ALA A 27 12.44 -2.62 1.84
N THR A 28 11.38 -2.55 1.04
CA THR A 28 10.86 -3.56 0.09
C THR A 28 11.12 -3.20 -1.38
N GLY A 29 10.82 -1.96 -1.79
CA GLY A 29 11.21 -1.39 -3.09
C GLY A 29 11.06 0.13 -3.19
N PRO A 30 11.76 0.79 -4.13
CA PRO A 30 11.83 2.25 -4.23
C PRO A 30 10.54 2.94 -4.67
N SER A 31 9.66 2.25 -5.40
CA SER A 31 8.43 2.81 -6.00
C SER A 31 7.15 2.12 -5.50
N GLN A 32 7.18 1.51 -4.32
CA GLN A 32 5.98 0.90 -3.72
C GLN A 32 4.96 1.97 -3.34
N ALA A 33 3.68 1.73 -3.65
CA ALA A 33 2.57 2.61 -3.27
C ALA A 33 1.91 2.18 -1.95
N VAL A 34 1.80 0.86 -1.72
CA VAL A 34 1.18 0.24 -0.55
C VAL A 34 2.16 -0.76 0.06
N PRO A 35 2.35 -0.78 1.40
CA PRO A 35 3.33 -1.69 1.99
C PRO A 35 2.88 -3.15 1.89
N PRO A 36 3.79 -4.08 1.55
CA PRO A 36 3.51 -5.50 1.64
C PRO A 36 3.50 -5.95 3.11
N VAL A 37 2.35 -5.86 3.77
CA VAL A 37 2.18 -6.12 5.21
C VAL A 37 2.80 -7.46 5.63
N GLU A 38 2.54 -8.53 4.87
CA GLU A 38 3.03 -9.87 5.16
C GLU A 38 4.57 -9.97 5.15
N HIS A 39 5.24 -9.22 4.27
CA HIS A 39 6.71 -9.14 4.26
C HIS A 39 7.23 -8.58 5.58
N HIS A 40 6.61 -7.50 6.07
CA HIS A 40 7.00 -6.87 7.32
C HIS A 40 6.69 -7.77 8.52
N LEU A 41 5.54 -8.44 8.55
CA LEU A 41 5.19 -9.41 9.61
C LEU A 41 6.24 -10.53 9.69
N ARG A 42 6.58 -11.16 8.56
CA ARG A 42 7.62 -12.21 8.51
C ARG A 42 8.97 -11.72 9.02
N ASN A 43 9.37 -10.51 8.65
CA ASN A 43 10.63 -9.95 9.14
C ASN A 43 10.61 -9.73 10.66
N HIS A 44 9.48 -9.33 11.25
CA HIS A 44 9.35 -9.20 12.71
C HIS A 44 9.30 -10.56 13.42
N VAL A 45 8.65 -11.59 12.85
CA VAL A 45 8.74 -12.98 13.37
C VAL A 45 10.20 -13.41 13.46
N GLN A 46 11.01 -13.13 12.43
CA GLN A 46 12.43 -13.45 12.46
C GLN A 46 13.18 -12.70 13.57
N TRP A 47 12.80 -11.46 13.88
CA TRP A 47 13.39 -10.72 15.01
C TRP A 47 12.99 -11.30 16.37
N LEU A 48 11.74 -11.75 16.53
CA LEU A 48 11.30 -12.46 17.73
C LEU A 48 12.05 -13.79 17.92
N GLN A 49 12.28 -14.52 16.82
CA GLN A 49 13.12 -15.73 16.84
C GLN A 49 14.56 -15.42 17.27
N VAL A 50 15.14 -14.32 16.78
CA VAL A 50 16.48 -13.86 17.20
C VAL A 50 16.51 -13.55 18.70
N ALA A 51 15.47 -12.88 19.22
CA ALA A 51 15.34 -12.59 20.65
C ALA A 51 15.31 -13.88 21.48
N GLY A 52 14.58 -14.91 21.04
CA GLY A 52 14.49 -16.20 21.72
C GLY A 52 15.71 -17.12 21.55
N SER A 53 16.57 -16.87 20.57
CA SER A 53 17.75 -17.71 20.28
C SER A 53 19.03 -17.22 20.98
N GLY A 54 19.03 -15.97 21.45
CA GLY A 54 20.19 -15.32 22.06
C GLY A 54 20.14 -15.33 23.59
N PRO A 55 21.19 -14.83 24.26
CA PRO A 55 21.14 -14.52 25.68
C PRO A 55 20.01 -13.53 25.99
N THR A 56 19.33 -13.70 27.12
CA THR A 56 18.09 -12.99 27.50
C THR A 56 18.20 -11.45 27.45
N ASP A 57 19.41 -10.90 27.61
CA ASP A 57 19.65 -9.44 27.60
C ASP A 57 20.44 -8.96 26.37
N SER A 58 20.57 -9.80 25.33
CA SER A 58 21.35 -9.44 24.15
C SER A 58 20.65 -8.44 23.23
N LEU A 59 19.33 -8.59 23.07
CA LEU A 59 18.49 -7.69 22.29
C LEU A 59 17.60 -6.91 23.25
N GLN A 60 17.86 -5.61 23.36
CA GLN A 60 17.17 -4.71 24.28
C GLN A 60 15.81 -4.27 23.75
N GLY A 61 15.65 -4.25 22.43
CA GLY A 61 14.39 -3.88 21.80
C GLY A 61 14.50 -3.73 20.29
N ILE A 62 13.36 -3.42 19.68
CA ILE A 62 13.21 -3.21 18.24
C ILE A 62 12.65 -1.80 18.04
N ILE A 63 13.39 -0.97 17.31
CA ILE A 63 12.93 0.32 16.80
C ILE A 63 12.15 0.04 15.52
N LEU A 64 10.91 0.52 15.46
CA LEU A 64 10.04 0.36 14.31
C LEU A 64 10.13 1.59 13.40
N THR A 65 10.71 1.42 12.22
CA THR A 65 11.02 2.50 11.28
C THR A 65 10.08 2.51 10.08
N GLY A 66 9.83 3.68 9.51
CA GLY A 66 9.05 3.85 8.29
C GLY A 66 9.85 4.62 7.25
N TRP A 67 10.56 3.91 6.37
CA TRP A 67 11.43 4.52 5.37
C TRP A 67 10.60 5.30 4.36
N GLN A 68 11.17 6.37 3.82
CA GLN A 68 10.47 7.27 2.92
C GLN A 68 11.12 7.39 1.53
N ARG A 69 12.44 7.17 1.44
CA ARG A 69 13.23 7.14 0.20
C ARG A 69 14.39 6.16 0.34
N TYR A 70 14.90 5.68 -0.79
CA TYR A 70 16.06 4.77 -0.86
C TYR A 70 17.38 5.51 -1.05
N ASP A 71 17.33 6.68 -1.69
CA ASP A 71 18.43 7.61 -1.84
C ASP A 71 17.86 9.04 -1.95
N HIS A 72 18.75 10.03 -2.08
CA HIS A 72 18.37 11.44 -2.09
C HIS A 72 17.51 11.85 -3.31
N TYR A 73 17.67 11.18 -4.45
CA TYR A 73 17.03 11.49 -5.72
C TYR A 73 15.84 10.58 -6.03
N SER A 74 15.70 9.47 -5.31
CA SER A 74 14.59 8.54 -5.43
C SER A 74 13.25 9.17 -5.05
N VAL A 75 12.19 8.75 -5.74
CA VAL A 75 10.80 9.03 -5.41
C VAL A 75 10.43 8.58 -3.99
N LEU A 76 9.36 9.18 -3.44
CA LEU A 76 8.83 8.76 -2.14
C LEU A 76 8.25 7.36 -2.26
N CYS A 77 8.68 6.41 -1.43
CA CYS A 77 7.98 5.14 -1.28
C CYS A 77 6.70 5.34 -0.43
N GLU A 78 6.06 4.26 -0.01
CA GLU A 78 4.73 4.22 0.58
C GLU A 78 4.50 5.36 1.59
N LEU A 79 3.46 6.15 1.37
CA LEU A 79 3.13 7.26 2.27
C LEU A 79 2.62 6.74 3.61
N LEU A 80 2.74 7.57 4.65
CA LEU A 80 2.33 7.20 5.99
C LEU A 80 0.89 6.69 6.08
N PRO A 81 -0.14 7.33 5.47
CA PRO A 81 -1.52 6.81 5.54
C PRO A 81 -1.66 5.38 5.01
N ALA A 82 -1.00 5.07 3.88
CA ALA A 82 -0.98 3.72 3.31
C ALA A 82 -0.20 2.72 4.19
N GLY A 83 0.72 3.20 5.03
CA GLY A 83 1.48 2.39 5.96
C GLY A 83 0.91 2.23 7.36
N VAL A 84 -0.17 2.93 7.71
CA VAL A 84 -0.83 2.78 9.03
C VAL A 84 -1.32 1.33 9.27
N PRO A 85 -1.95 0.65 8.31
CA PRO A 85 -2.37 -0.74 8.50
C PRO A 85 -1.18 -1.68 8.79
N SER A 86 -0.09 -1.52 8.04
CA SER A 86 1.15 -2.28 8.26
C SER A 86 1.79 -1.97 9.61
N LEU A 87 1.80 -0.69 10.03
CA LEU A 87 2.26 -0.26 11.35
C LEU A 87 1.48 -0.96 12.46
N ALA A 88 0.16 -0.92 12.41
CA ALA A 88 -0.70 -1.54 13.41
C ALA A 88 -0.49 -3.06 13.48
N ALA A 89 -0.38 -3.72 12.32
CA ALA A 89 -0.13 -5.16 12.25
C ALA A 89 1.24 -5.54 12.86
N CYS A 90 2.31 -4.82 12.48
CA CYS A 90 3.65 -5.05 13.02
C CYS A 90 3.71 -4.81 14.53
N LEU A 91 3.06 -3.76 15.03
CA LEU A 91 2.97 -3.46 16.46
C LEU A 91 2.25 -4.57 17.22
N GLN A 92 1.09 -5.04 16.73
CA GLN A 92 0.36 -6.12 17.39
C GLN A 92 1.16 -7.42 17.43
N LEU A 93 1.84 -7.77 16.34
CA LEU A 93 2.72 -8.94 16.30
C LEU A 93 3.85 -8.84 17.32
N LEU A 94 4.53 -7.68 17.42
CA LEU A 94 5.62 -7.48 18.37
C LEU A 94 5.14 -7.51 19.83
N LEU A 95 3.97 -6.95 20.12
CA LEU A 95 3.41 -6.92 21.48
C LEU A 95 2.90 -8.29 21.95
N ARG A 96 2.38 -9.11 21.04
CA ARG A 96 1.76 -10.40 21.37
C ARG A 96 2.69 -11.61 21.14
N GLY A 97 3.75 -11.43 20.37
CA GLY A 97 4.63 -12.52 19.93
C GLY A 97 4.06 -13.35 18.77
N GLY A 98 2.95 -12.91 18.15
CA GLY A 98 2.26 -13.63 17.09
C GLY A 98 1.17 -12.78 16.41
N PHE A 99 0.75 -13.21 15.23
CA PHE A 99 -0.29 -12.53 14.43
C PHE A 99 -1.19 -13.59 13.80
N ASP A 100 -2.23 -13.95 14.55
CA ASP A 100 -3.28 -14.88 14.12
C ASP A 100 -4.50 -14.12 13.57
N GLU A 101 -5.52 -14.86 13.13
CA GLU A 101 -6.75 -14.30 12.59
C GLU A 101 -7.52 -13.43 13.60
N ASP A 102 -7.46 -13.75 14.89
CA ASP A 102 -8.11 -12.95 15.93
C ASP A 102 -7.43 -11.58 16.09
N VAL A 103 -6.09 -11.55 16.02
CA VAL A 103 -5.31 -10.32 16.05
C VAL A 103 -5.53 -9.52 14.76
N LYS A 104 -5.54 -10.17 13.61
CA LYS A 104 -5.86 -9.56 12.31
C LYS A 104 -7.23 -8.88 12.34
N ALA A 105 -8.27 -9.60 12.75
CA ALA A 105 -9.62 -9.09 12.85
C ALA A 105 -9.71 -7.89 13.82
N LYS A 106 -8.99 -7.93 14.95
CA LYS A 106 -8.93 -6.77 15.88
C LYS A 106 -8.29 -5.55 15.24
N VAL A 107 -7.20 -5.72 14.48
CA VAL A 107 -6.56 -4.61 13.77
C VAL A 107 -7.51 -4.02 12.72
N GLU A 108 -8.15 -4.88 11.93
CA GLU A 108 -9.10 -4.46 10.89
C GLU A 108 -10.29 -3.69 11.49
N ASN A 109 -10.87 -4.20 12.58
CA ASN A 109 -11.94 -3.53 13.30
C ASN A 109 -11.50 -2.18 13.91
N LEU A 110 -10.32 -2.13 14.53
CA LEU A 110 -9.79 -0.90 15.15
C LEU A 110 -9.54 0.20 14.10
N LEU A 111 -9.07 -0.18 12.92
CA LEU A 111 -8.78 0.74 11.82
C LEU A 111 -10.01 1.04 10.96
N GLY A 112 -11.12 0.33 11.14
CA GLY A 112 -12.32 0.47 10.32
C GLY A 112 -12.09 0.08 8.85
N ILE A 113 -11.23 -0.91 8.59
CA ILE A 113 -10.91 -1.40 7.24
C ILE A 113 -11.47 -2.81 7.02
N SER A 114 -11.80 -3.14 5.77
CA SER A 114 -12.34 -4.45 5.41
C SER A 114 -11.28 -5.54 5.22
N SER A 115 -10.02 -5.15 4.97
CA SER A 115 -8.91 -6.09 4.86
C SER A 115 -7.57 -5.37 4.92
N LEU A 116 -6.60 -5.92 5.66
CA LEU A 116 -5.20 -5.47 5.64
C LEU A 116 -4.52 -5.60 4.27
N GLU A 117 -5.00 -6.53 3.44
CA GLU A 117 -4.43 -6.81 2.12
C GLU A 117 -5.01 -5.92 1.02
N LYS A 118 -6.14 -5.26 1.29
CA LYS A 118 -6.85 -4.40 0.32
C LYS A 118 -6.83 -2.94 0.77
N THR A 119 -5.62 -2.40 1.00
CA THR A 119 -5.48 -0.98 1.33
C THR A 119 -5.66 -0.16 0.05
N ASP A 120 -6.74 0.61 -0.03
CA ASP A 120 -6.99 1.53 -1.14
C ASP A 120 -5.97 2.68 -1.09
N PRO A 121 -5.10 2.82 -2.11
CA PRO A 121 -4.13 3.91 -2.12
C PRO A 121 -4.80 5.29 -2.31
N VAL A 122 -6.05 5.34 -2.78
CA VAL A 122 -6.86 6.54 -2.94
C VAL A 122 -8.06 6.49 -1.98
N SER A 123 -7.83 6.72 -0.69
CA SER A 123 -8.89 6.72 0.33
C SER A 123 -10.12 7.61 0.00
N PRO A 124 -11.30 7.36 0.60
CA PRO A 124 -12.48 8.22 0.45
C PRO A 124 -12.21 9.70 0.74
N TYR A 125 -11.29 10.00 1.67
CA TYR A 125 -10.87 11.37 1.95
C TYR A 125 -10.19 12.03 0.75
N HIS A 126 -9.29 11.32 0.05
CA HIS A 126 -8.63 11.82 -1.15
C HIS A 126 -9.64 12.12 -2.26
N ARG A 127 -10.62 11.22 -2.46
CA ARG A 127 -11.73 11.41 -3.42
C ARG A 127 -12.58 12.62 -3.07
N GLN A 128 -13.04 12.70 -1.81
CA GLN A 128 -13.88 13.80 -1.33
C GLN A 128 -13.21 15.16 -1.47
N ARG A 129 -11.90 15.23 -1.20
CA ARG A 129 -11.14 16.48 -1.25
C ARG A 129 -10.54 16.77 -2.62
N LYS A 130 -10.57 15.80 -3.55
CA LYS A 130 -9.83 15.84 -4.81
C LYS A 130 -8.35 16.18 -4.60
N LEU A 131 -7.76 15.57 -3.57
CA LEU A 131 -6.37 15.80 -3.17
C LEU A 131 -5.66 14.46 -3.00
N ILE A 132 -4.56 14.29 -3.71
CA ILE A 132 -3.61 13.20 -3.50
C ILE A 132 -2.21 13.74 -3.75
N HIS A 133 -1.21 13.18 -3.07
CA HIS A 133 0.16 13.56 -3.35
C HIS A 133 0.53 13.16 -4.80
N PRO A 134 1.06 14.06 -5.64
CA PRO A 134 1.31 13.77 -7.06
C PRO A 134 2.18 12.53 -7.31
N VAL A 135 3.16 12.26 -6.43
CA VAL A 135 3.98 11.05 -6.49
C VAL A 135 3.16 9.74 -6.46
N MET A 136 2.02 9.73 -5.75
CA MET A 136 1.16 8.55 -5.66
C MET A 136 0.47 8.30 -6.99
N VAL A 137 0.03 9.37 -7.68
CA VAL A 137 -0.52 9.25 -9.03
C VAL A 137 0.51 8.64 -9.97
N GLN A 138 1.74 9.14 -9.94
CA GLN A 138 2.84 8.63 -10.77
C GLN A 138 3.15 7.16 -10.50
N HIS A 139 2.98 6.67 -9.28
CA HIS A 139 3.23 5.27 -8.92
C HIS A 139 2.07 4.34 -9.29
N ILE A 140 0.83 4.79 -9.12
CA ILE A 140 -0.35 3.93 -9.28
C ILE A 140 -0.85 3.93 -10.73
N GLN A 141 -0.88 5.10 -11.38
CA GLN A 141 -1.52 5.28 -12.67
C GLN A 141 -0.94 4.39 -13.79
N PRO A 142 0.40 4.24 -13.95
CA PRO A 142 0.94 3.38 -15.00
C PRO A 142 0.55 1.90 -14.81
N ALA A 143 0.60 1.42 -13.57
CA ALA A 143 0.21 0.05 -13.23
C ALA A 143 -1.29 -0.18 -13.44
N ALA A 144 -2.14 0.78 -13.04
CA ALA A 144 -3.58 0.71 -13.23
C ALA A 144 -3.98 0.75 -14.71
N LEU A 145 -3.34 1.59 -15.53
CA LEU A 145 -3.56 1.63 -16.99
C LEU A 145 -3.13 0.32 -17.65
N SER A 146 -1.96 -0.21 -17.30
CA SER A 146 -1.48 -1.49 -17.81
C SER A 146 -2.41 -2.63 -17.42
N LEU A 147 -2.90 -2.64 -16.18
CA LEU A 147 -3.85 -3.64 -15.70
C LEU A 147 -5.17 -3.53 -16.45
N LEU A 148 -5.69 -2.31 -16.68
CA LEU A 148 -6.94 -2.10 -17.42
C LEU A 148 -6.82 -2.62 -18.85
N ALA A 149 -5.70 -2.33 -19.52
CA ALA A 149 -5.45 -2.82 -20.89
C ALA A 149 -5.42 -4.35 -20.93
N GLN A 150 -4.64 -4.99 -20.05
CA GLN A 150 -4.55 -6.46 -19.98
C GLN A 150 -5.89 -7.11 -19.63
N TRP A 151 -6.61 -6.55 -18.65
CA TRP A 151 -7.91 -7.04 -18.24
C TRP A 151 -8.93 -6.93 -19.37
N SER A 152 -8.95 -5.81 -20.09
CA SER A 152 -9.88 -5.61 -21.21
C SER A 152 -9.64 -6.62 -22.32
N THR A 153 -8.38 -6.90 -22.68
CA THR A 153 -8.04 -7.96 -23.65
C THR A 153 -8.48 -9.33 -23.15
N LEU A 154 -8.21 -9.66 -21.89
CA LEU A 154 -8.60 -10.95 -21.31
C LEU A 154 -10.12 -11.14 -21.29
N VAL A 155 -10.88 -10.09 -21.02
CA VAL A 155 -12.35 -10.14 -21.03
C VAL A 155 -12.88 -10.41 -22.43
N GLN A 156 -12.30 -9.79 -23.47
CA GLN A 156 -12.68 -10.06 -24.86
C GLN A 156 -12.38 -11.51 -25.26
N GLU A 157 -11.22 -12.05 -24.88
CA GLU A 157 -10.85 -13.44 -25.14
C GLU A 157 -11.77 -14.42 -24.37
N LEU A 158 -12.08 -14.10 -23.12
CA LEU A 158 -12.96 -14.89 -22.28
C LEU A 158 -14.38 -14.92 -22.82
N GLU A 159 -14.93 -13.77 -23.21
CA GLU A 159 -16.26 -13.65 -23.81
C GLU A 159 -16.35 -14.48 -25.08
N ALA A 160 -15.36 -14.33 -25.99
CA ALA A 160 -15.30 -15.11 -27.22
C ALA A 160 -15.23 -16.62 -26.94
N ALA A 161 -14.46 -17.05 -25.94
CA ALA A 161 -14.36 -18.46 -25.56
C ALA A 161 -15.67 -19.00 -24.93
N LEU A 162 -16.34 -18.21 -24.09
CA LEU A 162 -17.60 -18.59 -23.47
C LEU A 162 -18.73 -18.70 -24.49
N GLN A 163 -18.77 -17.81 -25.48
CA GLN A 163 -19.76 -17.84 -26.58
C GLN A 163 -19.66 -19.10 -27.46
N LEU A 164 -18.55 -19.85 -27.41
CA LEU A 164 -18.43 -21.14 -28.10
C LEU A 164 -19.17 -22.28 -27.38
N ALA A 165 -19.40 -22.14 -26.07
CA ALA A 165 -19.94 -23.20 -25.22
C ALA A 165 -21.32 -22.87 -24.63
N PHE A 166 -21.66 -21.59 -24.50
CA PHE A 166 -22.87 -21.10 -23.84
C PHE A 166 -23.67 -20.15 -24.73
N TYR A 167 -24.97 -20.02 -24.44
CA TYR A 167 -25.84 -19.06 -25.13
C TYR A 167 -25.43 -17.62 -24.81
N PRO A 168 -25.60 -16.67 -25.75
CA PRO A 168 -25.20 -15.27 -25.57
C PRO A 168 -25.72 -14.66 -24.26
N ASP A 169 -27.00 -14.85 -23.94
CA ASP A 169 -27.63 -14.30 -22.73
C ASP A 169 -26.98 -14.82 -21.44
N ALA A 170 -26.57 -16.09 -21.42
CA ALA A 170 -25.90 -16.68 -20.26
C ALA A 170 -24.46 -16.18 -20.10
N VAL A 171 -23.78 -15.88 -21.22
CA VAL A 171 -22.46 -15.25 -21.19
C VAL A 171 -22.56 -13.82 -20.69
N GLU A 172 -23.53 -13.05 -21.19
CA GLU A 172 -23.80 -11.67 -20.76
C GLU A 172 -24.08 -11.60 -19.26
N GLU A 173 -25.03 -12.41 -18.77
CA GLU A 173 -25.36 -12.50 -17.34
C GLU A 173 -24.11 -12.82 -16.50
N TRP A 174 -23.32 -13.82 -16.91
CA TRP A 174 -22.15 -14.22 -16.16
C TRP A 174 -21.07 -13.12 -16.11
N LEU A 175 -20.84 -12.42 -17.23
CA LEU A 175 -19.89 -11.30 -17.30
C LEU A 175 -20.36 -10.12 -16.42
N GLU A 176 -21.66 -9.83 -16.40
CA GLU A 176 -22.26 -8.78 -15.56
C GLU A 176 -22.06 -9.05 -14.07
N GLU A 177 -22.22 -10.29 -13.63
CA GLU A 177 -22.05 -10.63 -12.21
C GLU A 177 -20.58 -10.75 -11.79
N ASN A 178 -19.72 -11.30 -12.65
CA ASN A 178 -18.38 -11.77 -12.24
C ASN A 178 -17.23 -10.90 -12.75
N VAL A 179 -17.42 -10.17 -13.85
CA VAL A 179 -16.35 -9.43 -14.52
C VAL A 179 -16.54 -7.92 -14.40
N HIS A 180 -17.70 -7.41 -14.79
CA HIS A 180 -17.97 -5.97 -14.86
C HIS A 180 -17.77 -5.22 -13.53
N PRO A 181 -18.13 -5.76 -12.34
CA PRO A 181 -17.93 -5.05 -11.07
C PRO A 181 -16.46 -4.80 -10.74
N SER A 182 -15.56 -5.68 -11.17
CA SER A 182 -14.11 -5.50 -10.96
C SER A 182 -13.53 -4.52 -11.99
N LEU A 183 -13.98 -4.57 -13.23
CA LEU A 183 -13.57 -3.65 -14.29
C LEU A 183 -13.99 -2.20 -13.99
N GLN A 184 -15.24 -2.01 -13.56
CA GLN A 184 -15.78 -0.70 -13.18
C GLN A 184 -15.01 -0.07 -12.01
N ARG A 185 -14.61 -0.87 -11.02
CA ARG A 185 -13.77 -0.39 -9.90
C ARG A 185 -12.40 0.12 -10.39
N LEU A 186 -11.78 -0.58 -11.33
CA LEU A 186 -10.50 -0.15 -11.91
C LEU A 186 -10.64 1.11 -12.76
N GLN A 187 -11.72 1.22 -13.55
CA GLN A 187 -12.04 2.42 -14.32
C GLN A 187 -12.31 3.63 -13.42
N ALA A 188 -13.08 3.45 -12.34
CA ALA A 188 -13.35 4.50 -11.36
C ALA A 188 -12.06 5.00 -10.70
N LEU A 189 -11.15 4.10 -10.31
CA LEU A 189 -9.83 4.49 -9.78
C LEU A 189 -9.03 5.32 -10.79
N LEU A 190 -9.01 4.94 -12.07
CA LEU A 190 -8.31 5.70 -13.11
C LEU A 190 -8.94 7.08 -13.34
N GLN A 191 -10.27 7.17 -13.26
CA GLN A 191 -10.96 8.45 -13.32
C GLN A 191 -10.57 9.34 -12.13
N ASP A 192 -10.60 8.83 -10.90
CA ASP A 192 -10.17 9.54 -9.70
C ASP A 192 -8.74 10.09 -9.85
N LEU A 193 -7.82 9.24 -10.33
CA LEU A 193 -6.42 9.63 -10.55
C LEU A 193 -6.28 10.72 -11.63
N SER A 194 -7.09 10.66 -12.69
CA SER A 194 -7.09 11.67 -13.75
C SER A 194 -7.62 13.02 -13.28
N GLU A 195 -8.72 13.04 -12.51
CA GLU A 195 -9.34 14.25 -12.00
C GLU A 195 -8.41 15.03 -11.06
N VAL A 196 -7.65 14.31 -10.23
CA VAL A 196 -6.72 14.93 -9.27
C VAL A 196 -5.41 15.37 -9.95
N SER A 197 -5.10 14.84 -11.14
CA SER A 197 -3.93 15.25 -11.92
C SER A 197 -4.15 16.50 -12.77
N ALA A 198 -5.40 16.93 -12.97
CA ALA A 198 -5.72 18.10 -13.77
C ALA A 198 -5.24 19.40 -13.08
N PRO A 199 -4.56 20.31 -13.79
CA PRO A 199 -4.15 21.59 -13.21
C PRO A 199 -5.39 22.39 -12.77
N PRO A 200 -5.34 23.11 -11.64
CA PRO A 200 -6.45 23.97 -11.23
C PRO A 200 -6.71 25.00 -12.32
N LEU A 201 -7.99 25.17 -12.69
CA LEU A 201 -8.40 26.23 -13.59
C LEU A 201 -7.90 27.57 -13.02
N PRO A 202 -7.29 28.44 -13.85
CA PRO A 202 -6.86 29.75 -13.38
C PRO A 202 -8.08 30.49 -12.81
N PRO A 203 -7.93 31.22 -11.69
CA PRO A 203 -9.02 32.01 -11.16
C PRO A 203 -9.50 32.96 -12.26
N THR A 204 -10.80 32.93 -12.54
CA THR A 204 -11.44 33.94 -13.38
C THR A 204 -11.26 35.28 -12.68
N SER A 205 -10.26 36.04 -13.10
CA SER A 205 -10.11 37.44 -12.69
C SER A 205 -11.41 38.16 -13.05
N PRO A 206 -12.12 38.81 -12.11
CA PRO A 206 -13.17 39.73 -12.50
C PRO A 206 -12.53 40.80 -13.37
N GLY A 207 -13.11 41.00 -14.56
CA GLY A 207 -12.64 41.99 -15.52
C GLY A 207 -12.46 43.34 -14.82
N ARG A 208 -11.37 44.03 -15.14
CA ARG A 208 -11.21 45.43 -14.75
C ARG A 208 -12.44 46.20 -15.25
N ASP A 209 -13.28 46.64 -14.33
CA ASP A 209 -14.27 47.66 -14.60
C ASP A 209 -13.53 48.89 -15.13
N VAL A 210 -13.79 49.18 -16.40
CA VAL A 210 -13.38 50.43 -17.04
C VAL A 210 -14.42 51.49 -16.65
N ALA A 211 -13.92 52.66 -16.26
CA ALA A 211 -14.62 53.91 -15.92
C ALA A 211 -15.04 53.99 -14.44
N GLN A 212 -14.66 55.01 -13.67
CA GLN A 212 -14.82 56.44 -13.94
C GLN A 212 -13.86 57.24 -13.04
N ASP A 213 -13.04 58.13 -13.63
CA ASP A 213 -12.47 59.29 -12.92
C ASP A 213 -13.41 60.50 -13.13
N PRO A 214 -13.64 61.35 -12.12
CA PRO A 214 -14.34 62.62 -12.27
C PRO A 214 -13.48 63.72 -12.93
#